data_AF-A0A2H6N9X5-F1
#
_entry.id   AF-A0A2H6N9X5-F1
#
_cell.length_a   1.000
_cell.length_b   1.000
_cell.length_c   1.000
_cell.angle_alpha   90.00
_cell.angle_beta   90.00
_cell.angle_gamma   90.00
#
_symmetry.space_group_name_H-M   'P 1'
#
loop_
_entity.id
_entity.type
_entity.pdbx_description
1 polymer ?
#
loop_
_entity_poly.entity_id
_entity_poly.type
_entity_poly.pdbx_seq_one_letter_code
_entity_poly.pdbx_strand_id
1 'polypeptide(L)'
;GFTNWNKRDFNQFIKANEKWGRDDIENIAREVEGKTPEEVIEYSAVFWERCNELQDIEKIMAQIERGEARIQRRISIKKALDTKIGRYKAPFHQLRISYGTNKGKNYTEEEDRFLICMLHKLGFDKENVYDELRQCIRNSPQFRFDWFLKSRTAMELQRRCNTLITLIERENMELEEKEKAEKKKRGPKPSLTQKRKLDGTPDGRGRKKKLKL
;
A
#
# COMPACT_ATOMS: atom_id res chain seq x y z
N GLY A 1 -9.94 1.77 39.53
CA GLY A 1 -11.17 1.17 38.99
C GLY A 1 -12.05 2.29 38.47
N PHE A 2 -12.53 2.20 37.23
CA PHE A 2 -12.97 3.35 36.44
C PHE A 2 -14.41 3.82 36.74
N THR A 3 -14.63 4.43 37.90
CA THR A 3 -15.95 4.96 38.32
C THR A 3 -16.41 6.19 37.50
N ASN A 4 -15.47 6.89 36.87
CA ASN A 4 -15.67 7.98 35.91
C ASN A 4 -16.04 7.50 34.49
N TRP A 5 -15.95 6.20 34.19
CA TRP A 5 -16.29 5.63 32.87
C TRP A 5 -17.68 5.01 32.89
N ASN A 6 -18.57 5.55 32.05
CA ASN A 6 -19.92 5.01 31.89
C ASN A 6 -20.09 4.25 30.55
N LYS A 7 -21.27 3.64 30.34
CA LYS A 7 -21.55 2.80 29.17
C LYS A 7 -21.52 3.56 27.83
N ARG A 8 -21.71 4.90 27.79
CA ARG A 8 -21.48 5.72 26.59
C ARG A 8 -19.99 5.77 26.26
N ASP A 9 -19.17 6.15 27.23
CA ASP A 9 -17.72 6.33 27.10
C ASP A 9 -17.06 5.03 26.60
N PHE A 10 -17.44 3.89 27.18
CA PHE A 10 -17.04 2.56 26.72
C PHE A 10 -17.42 2.32 25.25
N ASN A 11 -18.68 2.56 24.86
CA ASN A 11 -19.13 2.37 23.49
C ASN A 11 -18.47 3.36 22.50
N GLN A 12 -18.05 4.54 22.95
CA GLN A 12 -17.25 5.48 22.16
C GLN A 12 -15.83 4.95 21.97
N PHE A 13 -15.18 4.51 23.04
CA PHE A 13 -13.85 3.89 22.99
C PHE A 13 -13.81 2.68 22.04
N ILE A 14 -14.77 1.75 22.12
CA ILE A 14 -14.82 0.60 21.18
C ILE A 14 -15.02 1.05 19.72
N LYS A 15 -15.89 2.04 19.46
CA LYS A 15 -16.07 2.61 18.10
C LYS A 15 -14.82 3.33 17.60
N ALA A 16 -14.10 4.02 18.47
CA ALA A 16 -12.87 4.71 18.12
C ALA A 16 -11.76 3.72 17.78
N ASN A 17 -11.62 2.62 18.53
CA ASN A 17 -10.74 1.50 18.20
C ASN A 17 -11.12 0.84 16.85
N GLU A 18 -12.41 0.66 16.54
CA GLU A 18 -12.86 0.20 15.22
C GLU A 18 -12.49 1.17 14.08
N LYS A 19 -12.53 2.49 14.35
CA LYS A 19 -12.33 3.54 13.35
C LYS A 19 -10.86 3.84 13.04
N TRP A 20 -9.99 3.77 14.06
CA TRP A 20 -8.58 4.16 13.98
C TRP A 20 -7.60 2.99 14.14
N GLY A 21 -8.03 1.87 14.71
CA GLY A 21 -7.19 0.74 15.08
C GLY A 21 -6.56 0.93 16.47
N ARG A 22 -6.31 -0.16 17.20
CA ARG A 22 -5.94 -0.11 18.63
C ARG A 22 -4.65 0.65 18.95
N ASP A 23 -3.76 0.77 17.97
CA ASP A 23 -2.45 1.43 18.12
C ASP A 23 -2.53 2.97 18.01
N ASP A 24 -3.59 3.53 17.40
CA ASP A 24 -3.77 4.97 17.21
C ASP A 24 -4.47 5.61 18.43
N ILE A 25 -3.80 5.53 19.58
CA ILE A 25 -4.33 6.02 20.85
C ILE A 25 -4.58 7.53 20.84
N GLU A 26 -3.87 8.30 20.01
CA GLU A 26 -4.09 9.73 19.81
C GLU A 26 -5.47 10.03 19.21
N ASN A 27 -5.84 9.36 18.10
CA ASN A 27 -7.15 9.58 17.50
C ASN A 27 -8.28 8.86 18.25
N ILE A 28 -7.98 7.77 18.98
CA ILE A 28 -8.93 7.18 19.93
C ILE A 28 -9.28 8.18 21.04
N ALA A 29 -8.28 8.81 21.68
CA ALA A 29 -8.50 9.81 22.73
C ALA A 29 -9.33 11.02 22.26
N ARG A 30 -9.17 11.45 21.01
CA ARG A 30 -9.92 12.56 20.42
C ARG A 30 -11.42 12.27 20.21
N GLU A 31 -11.88 11.02 20.30
CA GLU A 31 -13.29 10.64 20.07
C GLU A 31 -14.00 10.01 21.28
N VAL A 32 -13.35 9.94 22.45
CA VAL A 32 -14.03 9.64 23.72
C VAL A 32 -14.41 10.96 24.40
N GLU A 33 -15.67 11.37 24.23
CA GLU A 33 -16.16 12.65 24.70
C GLU A 33 -16.16 12.71 26.25
N GLY A 34 -15.59 13.77 26.82
CA GLY A 34 -15.55 13.93 28.28
C GLY A 34 -14.58 12.98 28.99
N LYS A 35 -13.47 12.63 28.33
CA LYS A 35 -12.26 12.08 28.94
C LYS A 35 -11.02 12.85 28.44
N THR A 36 -9.99 12.95 29.26
CA THR A 36 -8.68 13.46 28.80
C THR A 36 -7.88 12.36 28.09
N PRO A 37 -6.87 12.68 27.27
CA PRO A 37 -6.00 11.67 26.65
C PRO A 37 -5.36 10.73 27.66
N GLU A 38 -4.99 11.25 28.84
CA GLU A 38 -4.39 10.48 29.94
C GLU A 38 -5.37 9.45 30.50
N GLU A 39 -6.63 9.84 30.75
CA GLU A 39 -7.70 8.91 31.18
C GLU A 39 -7.96 7.81 30.14
N VAL A 40 -7.89 8.14 28.85
CA VAL A 40 -8.08 7.17 27.76
C VAL A 40 -6.88 6.24 27.60
N ILE A 41 -5.65 6.72 27.83
CA ILE A 41 -4.45 5.88 27.85
C ILE A 41 -4.49 4.90 29.03
N GLU A 42 -4.81 5.37 30.24
CA GLU A 42 -4.94 4.50 31.43
C GLU A 42 -6.05 3.45 31.23
N TYR A 43 -7.21 3.87 30.73
CA TYR A 43 -8.31 2.96 30.42
C TYR A 43 -7.94 1.94 29.34
N SER A 44 -7.26 2.36 28.26
CA SER A 44 -6.84 1.49 27.17
C SER A 44 -5.88 0.40 27.65
N ALA A 45 -4.90 0.75 28.48
CA ALA A 45 -3.94 -0.21 29.03
C ALA A 45 -4.64 -1.32 29.83
N VAL A 46 -5.51 -0.95 30.78
CA VAL A 46 -6.24 -1.93 31.62
C VAL A 46 -7.32 -2.66 30.83
N PHE A 47 -7.93 -2.02 29.82
CA PHE A 47 -8.83 -2.70 28.88
C PHE A 47 -8.08 -3.81 28.14
N TRP A 48 -6.95 -3.54 27.50
CA TRP A 48 -6.22 -4.57 26.75
C TRP A 48 -5.59 -5.66 27.63
N GLU A 49 -5.28 -5.36 28.89
CA GLU A 49 -4.87 -6.38 29.88
C GLU A 49 -6.03 -7.31 30.29
N ARG A 50 -7.26 -6.77 30.46
CA ARG A 50 -8.36 -7.44 31.15
C ARG A 50 -9.65 -7.61 30.34
N CYS A 51 -9.63 -7.33 29.03
CA CYS A 51 -10.81 -7.37 28.17
C CYS A 51 -11.53 -8.72 28.16
N ASN A 52 -10.80 -9.82 28.41
CA ASN A 52 -11.33 -11.18 28.53
C ASN A 52 -12.30 -11.39 29.71
N GLU A 53 -12.37 -10.45 30.67
CA GLU A 53 -13.38 -10.44 31.74
C GLU A 53 -14.77 -9.95 31.27
N LEU A 54 -14.87 -9.37 30.07
CA LEU A 54 -16.11 -8.78 29.55
C LEU A 54 -17.01 -9.83 28.89
N GLN A 55 -18.28 -9.90 29.28
CA GLN A 55 -19.25 -10.88 28.76
C GLN A 55 -19.44 -10.84 27.23
N ASP A 56 -19.34 -9.65 26.61
CA ASP A 56 -19.48 -9.44 25.15
C ASP A 56 -18.10 -9.48 24.41
N ILE A 57 -17.00 -9.95 25.03
CA ILE A 57 -15.64 -9.72 24.49
C ILE A 57 -15.42 -10.22 23.05
N GLU A 58 -15.85 -11.43 22.70
CA GLU A 58 -15.66 -12.00 21.35
C GLU A 58 -16.24 -11.09 20.26
N LYS A 59 -17.41 -10.50 20.53
CA LYS A 59 -18.15 -9.61 19.63
C LYS A 59 -17.48 -8.23 19.53
N ILE A 60 -16.86 -7.75 20.62
CA ILE A 60 -16.09 -6.51 20.67
C ILE A 60 -14.78 -6.66 19.90
N MET A 61 -14.04 -7.75 20.13
CA MET A 61 -12.82 -8.09 19.37
C MET A 61 -13.13 -8.20 17.88
N ALA A 62 -14.14 -8.99 17.52
CA ALA A 62 -14.58 -9.13 16.13
C ALA A 62 -15.12 -7.83 15.52
N GLN A 63 -15.44 -6.79 16.31
CA GLN A 63 -15.76 -5.44 15.80
C GLN A 63 -14.49 -4.65 15.51
N ILE A 64 -13.56 -4.57 16.46
CA ILE A 64 -12.29 -3.84 16.32
C ILE A 64 -11.44 -4.43 15.19
N GLU A 65 -11.31 -5.76 15.12
CA GLU A 65 -10.53 -6.47 14.09
C GLU A 65 -11.11 -6.27 12.68
N ARG A 66 -12.44 -6.16 12.54
CA ARG A 66 -13.07 -5.76 11.27
C ARG A 66 -12.81 -4.30 10.93
N GLY A 67 -12.62 -3.43 11.91
CA GLY A 67 -12.09 -2.07 11.75
C GLY A 67 -10.68 -2.09 11.17
N GLU A 68 -9.76 -2.70 11.91
CA GLU A 68 -8.34 -2.82 11.58
C GLU A 68 -8.12 -3.49 10.21
N ALA A 69 -8.87 -4.54 9.88
CA ALA A 69 -8.83 -5.17 8.56
C ALA A 69 -9.22 -4.21 7.42
N ARG A 70 -10.18 -3.30 7.62
CA ARG A 70 -10.52 -2.24 6.64
C ARG A 70 -9.40 -1.21 6.53
N ILE A 71 -8.83 -0.77 7.66
CA ILE A 71 -7.73 0.20 7.71
C ILE A 71 -6.49 -0.37 7.00
N GLN A 72 -6.12 -1.61 7.30
CA GLN A 72 -4.98 -2.28 6.68
C GLN A 72 -5.23 -2.60 5.20
N ARG A 73 -6.48 -2.93 4.81
CA ARG A 73 -6.86 -3.09 3.40
C ARG A 73 -6.70 -1.78 2.63
N ARG A 74 -7.13 -0.65 3.21
CA ARG A 74 -6.90 0.69 2.66
C ARG A 74 -5.41 0.97 2.47
N ILE A 75 -4.58 0.70 3.48
CA ILE A 75 -3.12 0.89 3.40
C ILE A 75 -2.49 0.00 2.32
N SER A 76 -2.93 -1.27 2.18
CA SER A 76 -2.41 -2.18 1.14
C SER A 76 -2.74 -1.67 -0.27
N ILE A 77 -4.00 -1.27 -0.51
CA ILE A 77 -4.45 -0.75 -1.81
C ILE A 77 -3.70 0.53 -2.16
N LYS A 78 -3.56 1.48 -1.21
CA LYS A 78 -2.80 2.71 -1.44
C LYS A 78 -1.36 2.41 -1.90
N LYS A 79 -0.63 1.63 -1.10
CA LYS A 79 0.76 1.24 -1.38
C LYS A 79 0.86 0.52 -2.73
N ALA A 80 -0.08 -0.37 -3.04
CA ALA A 80 -0.07 -1.14 -4.28
C ALA A 80 -0.29 -0.27 -5.52
N LEU A 81 -1.20 0.71 -5.45
CA LEU A 81 -1.44 1.68 -6.53
C LEU A 81 -0.26 2.65 -6.69
N ASP A 82 0.23 3.24 -5.60
CA ASP A 82 1.41 4.14 -5.60
C ASP A 82 2.62 3.43 -6.24
N THR A 83 2.93 2.20 -5.79
CA THR A 83 4.04 1.40 -6.31
C THR A 83 3.87 1.04 -7.77
N LYS A 84 2.64 0.73 -8.21
CA LYS A 84 2.34 0.37 -9.60
C LYS A 84 2.46 1.55 -10.55
N ILE A 85 1.96 2.71 -10.14
CA ILE A 85 1.92 3.93 -10.97
C ILE A 85 3.31 4.57 -11.04
N GLY A 86 4.08 4.57 -9.94
CA GLY A 86 5.46 5.04 -9.91
C GLY A 86 6.45 4.31 -10.85
N ARG A 87 6.07 3.15 -11.43
CA ARG A 87 6.85 2.45 -12.46
C ARG A 87 6.81 3.14 -13.84
N TYR A 88 5.91 4.10 -14.07
CA TYR A 88 5.66 4.66 -15.40
C TYR A 88 5.80 6.19 -15.42
N LYS A 89 6.51 6.75 -16.41
CA LYS A 89 6.66 8.20 -16.58
C LYS A 89 5.37 8.87 -17.06
N ALA A 90 4.55 8.16 -17.84
CA ALA A 90 3.23 8.62 -18.28
C ALA A 90 2.18 7.52 -18.05
N PRO A 91 1.71 7.31 -16.80
CA PRO A 91 0.85 6.17 -16.42
C PRO A 91 -0.39 5.99 -17.31
N PHE A 92 -1.12 7.08 -17.57
CA PHE A 92 -2.31 7.11 -18.44
C PHE A 92 -2.07 6.63 -19.89
N HIS A 93 -0.82 6.55 -20.35
CA HIS A 93 -0.45 6.02 -21.67
C HIS A 93 0.31 4.69 -21.56
N GLN A 94 1.14 4.52 -20.53
CA GLN A 94 2.15 3.46 -20.45
C GLN A 94 1.80 2.29 -19.52
N LEU A 95 0.93 2.47 -18.52
CA LEU A 95 0.67 1.46 -17.50
C LEU A 95 0.02 0.20 -18.11
N ARG A 96 0.69 -0.94 -17.97
CA ARG A 96 0.22 -2.27 -18.40
C ARG A 96 -0.26 -3.05 -17.19
N ILE A 97 -1.28 -3.90 -17.33
CA ILE A 97 -1.82 -4.71 -16.21
C ILE A 97 -1.55 -6.19 -16.49
N SER A 98 -0.97 -6.91 -15.53
CA SER A 98 -0.80 -8.37 -15.62
C SER A 98 -2.13 -9.06 -15.30
N TYR A 99 -2.89 -9.44 -16.34
CA TYR A 99 -4.22 -10.05 -16.17
C TYR A 99 -4.20 -11.54 -15.81
N GLY A 100 -3.17 -12.28 -16.24
CA GLY A 100 -3.23 -13.74 -16.31
C GLY A 100 -4.48 -14.21 -17.06
N THR A 101 -5.23 -15.13 -16.47
CA THR A 101 -6.53 -15.63 -16.99
C THR A 101 -7.70 -14.66 -16.78
N ASN A 102 -7.55 -13.59 -15.99
CA ASN A 102 -8.66 -12.80 -15.45
C ASN A 102 -8.99 -11.52 -16.24
N LYS A 103 -8.55 -11.38 -17.51
CA LYS A 103 -8.83 -10.16 -18.30
C LYS A 103 -10.33 -9.91 -18.47
N GLY A 104 -11.08 -10.97 -18.76
CA GLY A 104 -12.46 -10.88 -19.25
C GLY A 104 -12.53 -10.45 -20.72
N LYS A 105 -13.74 -10.35 -21.27
CA LYS A 105 -13.98 -9.90 -22.66
C LYS A 105 -14.51 -8.47 -22.79
N ASN A 106 -14.93 -7.86 -21.68
CA ASN A 106 -15.81 -6.68 -21.73
C ASN A 106 -15.05 -5.34 -21.71
N TYR A 107 -13.96 -5.25 -20.93
CA TYR A 107 -13.13 -4.05 -20.80
C TYR A 107 -11.84 -4.19 -21.59
N THR A 108 -11.43 -3.15 -22.32
CA THR A 108 -10.11 -3.06 -22.94
C THR A 108 -9.01 -2.63 -21.95
N GLU A 109 -7.76 -2.76 -22.39
CA GLU A 109 -6.59 -2.34 -21.62
C GLU A 109 -6.36 -0.81 -21.63
N GLU A 110 -7.10 -0.05 -22.44
CA GLU A 110 -7.10 1.41 -22.36
C GLU A 110 -8.07 1.88 -21.26
N GLU A 111 -9.29 1.31 -21.24
CA GLU A 111 -10.27 1.54 -20.19
C GLU A 111 -9.70 1.20 -18.80
N ASP A 112 -9.20 -0.03 -18.60
CA ASP A 112 -8.66 -0.47 -17.31
C ASP A 112 -7.49 0.40 -16.80
N ARG A 113 -6.65 0.86 -17.73
CA ARG A 113 -5.52 1.77 -17.46
C ARG A 113 -6.03 3.12 -16.98
N PHE A 114 -7.05 3.68 -17.63
CA PHE A 114 -7.69 4.92 -17.20
C PHE A 114 -8.39 4.75 -15.85
N LEU A 115 -9.12 3.64 -15.63
CA LEU A 115 -9.78 3.34 -14.35
C LEU A 115 -8.77 3.39 -13.20
N ILE A 116 -7.66 2.68 -13.32
CA ILE A 116 -6.61 2.63 -12.28
C ILE A 116 -5.91 3.99 -12.11
N CYS A 117 -5.51 4.66 -13.20
CA CYS A 117 -4.79 5.93 -13.10
C CYS A 117 -5.70 7.06 -12.56
N MET A 118 -6.99 7.05 -12.90
CA MET A 118 -7.94 8.07 -12.42
C MET A 118 -8.43 7.79 -11.00
N LEU A 119 -8.68 6.52 -10.62
CA LEU A 119 -9.00 6.14 -9.24
C LEU A 119 -7.86 6.50 -8.27
N HIS A 120 -6.60 6.32 -8.69
CA HIS A 120 -5.44 6.79 -7.93
C HIS A 120 -5.41 8.32 -7.82
N LYS A 121 -5.59 9.04 -8.93
CA LYS A 121 -5.59 10.52 -8.97
C LYS A 121 -6.70 11.15 -8.12
N LEU A 122 -7.88 10.54 -8.05
CA LEU A 122 -9.01 11.00 -7.24
C LEU A 122 -8.88 10.63 -5.75
N GLY A 123 -8.07 9.61 -5.44
CA GLY A 123 -7.93 9.02 -4.10
C GLY A 123 -9.00 7.95 -3.85
N PHE A 124 -8.63 6.67 -3.94
CA PHE A 124 -9.56 5.53 -3.87
C PHE A 124 -10.37 5.38 -2.57
N ASP A 125 -9.95 6.02 -1.47
CA ASP A 125 -10.65 6.01 -0.17
C ASP A 125 -11.61 7.21 -0.01
N LYS A 126 -11.65 8.11 -1.00
CA LYS A 126 -12.55 9.26 -0.99
C LYS A 126 -14.01 8.80 -1.11
N GLU A 127 -14.89 9.41 -0.32
CA GLU A 127 -16.33 9.19 -0.44
C GLU A 127 -16.82 9.47 -1.87
N ASN A 128 -17.71 8.63 -2.39
CA ASN A 128 -18.30 8.75 -3.73
C ASN A 128 -17.30 8.76 -4.91
N VAL A 129 -16.04 8.33 -4.71
CA VAL A 129 -14.97 8.32 -5.74
C VAL A 129 -15.37 7.62 -7.05
N TYR A 130 -16.24 6.61 -6.99
CA TYR A 130 -16.67 5.86 -8.18
C TYR A 130 -17.69 6.60 -9.05
N ASP A 131 -18.44 7.57 -8.50
CA ASP A 131 -19.28 8.48 -9.29
C ASP A 131 -18.47 9.65 -9.85
N GLU A 132 -17.46 10.14 -9.12
CA GLU A 132 -16.47 11.08 -9.69
C GLU A 132 -15.70 10.44 -10.85
N LEU A 133 -15.23 9.19 -10.68
CA LEU A 133 -14.58 8.40 -11.74
C LEU A 133 -15.49 8.25 -12.96
N ARG A 134 -16.77 7.95 -12.75
CA ARG A 134 -17.80 7.85 -13.79
C ARG A 134 -18.00 9.17 -14.54
N GLN A 135 -17.91 10.30 -13.85
CA GLN A 135 -17.98 11.62 -14.48
C GLN A 135 -16.67 11.96 -15.23
N CYS A 136 -15.50 11.59 -14.71
CA CYS A 136 -14.22 11.71 -15.41
C CYS A 136 -14.20 10.89 -16.72
N ILE A 137 -14.75 9.67 -16.72
CA ILE A 137 -14.93 8.84 -17.92
C ILE A 137 -15.78 9.58 -18.97
N ARG A 138 -16.94 10.11 -18.56
CA ARG A 138 -17.90 10.78 -19.47
C ARG A 138 -17.35 12.06 -20.08
N ASN A 139 -16.54 12.79 -19.32
CA ASN A 139 -15.91 14.04 -19.74
C ASN A 139 -14.61 13.82 -20.54
N SER A 140 -14.00 12.63 -20.50
CA SER A 140 -12.75 12.35 -21.24
C SER A 140 -13.01 12.21 -22.76
N PRO A 141 -12.36 13.01 -23.62
CA PRO A 141 -12.57 12.93 -25.07
C PRO A 141 -12.22 11.58 -25.69
N GLN A 142 -11.27 10.81 -25.13
CA GLN A 142 -10.88 9.51 -25.67
C GLN A 142 -12.05 8.50 -25.66
N PHE A 143 -12.93 8.58 -24.66
CA PHE A 143 -14.12 7.74 -24.54
C PHE A 143 -15.35 8.33 -25.23
N ARG A 144 -15.22 9.37 -26.08
CA ARG A 144 -16.38 10.05 -26.70
C ARG A 144 -17.40 9.08 -27.30
N PHE A 145 -16.93 8.05 -28.00
CA PHE A 145 -17.74 7.02 -28.67
C PHE A 145 -17.81 5.68 -27.92
N ASP A 146 -17.15 5.57 -26.76
CA ASP A 146 -17.19 4.36 -25.93
C ASP A 146 -18.47 4.35 -25.07
N TRP A 147 -19.54 3.84 -25.69
CA TRP A 147 -20.83 3.64 -25.03
C TRP A 147 -20.79 2.55 -23.95
N PHE A 148 -19.87 1.59 -24.03
CA PHE A 148 -19.76 0.54 -23.01
C PHE A 148 -19.26 1.14 -21.69
N LEU A 149 -18.11 1.82 -21.69
CA LEU A 149 -17.55 2.41 -20.48
C LEU A 149 -18.44 3.55 -19.94
N LYS A 150 -19.00 4.40 -20.82
CA LYS A 150 -19.88 5.52 -20.41
C LYS A 150 -21.26 5.08 -19.87
N SER A 151 -21.71 3.86 -20.18
CA SER A 151 -22.94 3.30 -19.64
C SER A 151 -22.78 2.68 -18.24
N ARG A 152 -21.55 2.40 -17.79
CA ARG A 152 -21.31 1.75 -16.49
C ARG A 152 -21.86 2.58 -15.32
N THR A 153 -22.38 1.88 -14.32
CA THR A 153 -22.71 2.43 -12.99
C THR A 153 -21.47 2.51 -12.12
N ALA A 154 -21.49 3.36 -11.09
CA ALA A 154 -20.38 3.46 -10.12
C ALA A 154 -20.06 2.11 -9.45
N MET A 155 -21.09 1.31 -9.11
CA MET A 155 -20.91 -0.03 -8.55
C MET A 155 -20.25 -1.02 -9.54
N GLU A 156 -20.53 -0.94 -10.84
CA GLU A 156 -19.84 -1.78 -11.83
C GLU A 156 -18.37 -1.36 -12.03
N LEU A 157 -18.10 -0.05 -12.02
CA LEU A 157 -16.74 0.49 -12.05
C LEU A 157 -15.96 0.09 -10.80
N GLN A 158 -16.58 0.16 -9.61
CA GLN A 158 -16.02 -0.31 -8.34
C GLN A 158 -15.66 -1.80 -8.39
N ARG A 159 -16.58 -2.65 -8.88
CA ARG A 159 -16.29 -4.09 -9.06
C ARG A 159 -15.10 -4.32 -9.99
N ARG A 160 -15.02 -3.62 -11.13
CA ARG A 160 -13.86 -3.74 -12.04
C ARG A 160 -12.58 -3.25 -11.38
N CYS A 161 -12.59 -2.09 -10.72
CA CYS A 161 -11.43 -1.57 -10.01
C CYS A 161 -10.92 -2.52 -8.93
N ASN A 162 -11.81 -3.14 -8.14
CA ASN A 162 -11.44 -4.15 -7.15
C ASN A 162 -10.73 -5.37 -7.79
N THR A 163 -11.18 -5.83 -8.96
CA THR A 163 -10.48 -6.88 -9.73
C THR A 163 -9.09 -6.42 -10.18
N LEU A 164 -8.98 -5.22 -10.75
CA LEU A 164 -7.71 -4.67 -11.23
C LEU A 164 -6.70 -4.43 -10.09
N ILE A 165 -7.16 -3.93 -8.94
CA ILE A 165 -6.38 -3.79 -7.71
C ILE A 165 -5.84 -5.15 -7.26
N THR A 166 -6.67 -6.20 -7.24
CA THR A 166 -6.26 -7.56 -6.87
C THR A 166 -5.17 -8.12 -7.81
N LEU A 167 -5.25 -7.80 -9.11
CA LEU A 167 -4.21 -8.15 -10.08
C LEU A 167 -2.90 -7.39 -9.85
N ILE A 168 -2.99 -6.09 -9.53
CA ILE A 168 -1.84 -5.24 -9.21
C ILE A 168 -1.15 -5.70 -7.92
N GLU A 169 -1.90 -6.07 -6.88
CA GLU A 169 -1.35 -6.61 -5.64
C GLU A 169 -0.62 -7.94 -5.87
N ARG A 170 -1.16 -8.83 -6.71
CA ARG A 170 -0.47 -10.06 -7.14
C ARG A 170 0.82 -9.77 -7.91
N GLU A 171 0.76 -8.88 -8.91
CA GLU A 171 1.94 -8.46 -9.67
C GLU A 171 3.04 -7.89 -8.75
N ASN A 172 2.65 -7.10 -7.76
CA ASN A 172 3.58 -6.53 -6.77
C ASN A 172 4.24 -7.60 -5.90
N MET A 173 3.47 -8.57 -5.39
CA MET A 173 4.02 -9.70 -4.61
C MET A 173 5.00 -10.54 -5.44
N GLU A 174 4.62 -10.92 -6.66
CA GLU A 174 5.50 -11.67 -7.57
C GLU A 174 6.82 -10.92 -7.88
N LEU A 175 6.77 -9.59 -8.03
CA LEU A 175 7.95 -8.77 -8.29
C LEU A 175 8.84 -8.64 -7.04
N GLU A 176 8.25 -8.45 -5.86
CA GLU A 176 9.01 -8.45 -4.59
C GLU A 176 9.71 -9.79 -4.35
N GLU A 177 9.06 -10.93 -4.64
CA GLU A 177 9.66 -12.26 -4.51
C GLU A 177 10.83 -12.47 -5.49
N LYS A 178 10.67 -12.07 -6.76
CA LYS A 178 11.73 -12.11 -7.77
C LYS A 178 12.93 -11.25 -7.35
N GLU A 179 12.71 -10.05 -6.83
CA GLU A 179 13.78 -9.18 -6.32
C GLU A 179 14.49 -9.78 -5.08
N LYS A 180 13.74 -10.36 -4.14
CA LYS A 180 14.29 -11.08 -2.97
C LYS A 180 15.13 -12.29 -3.40
N ALA A 181 14.70 -13.02 -4.43
CA ALA A 181 15.44 -14.16 -4.98
C ALA A 181 16.73 -13.73 -5.72
N GLU A 182 16.70 -12.66 -6.51
CA GLU A 182 17.91 -12.11 -7.14
C GLU A 182 18.92 -11.59 -6.13
N LYS A 183 18.48 -10.89 -5.07
CA LYS A 183 19.36 -10.44 -3.98
C LYS A 183 20.06 -11.61 -3.30
N LYS A 184 19.36 -12.73 -3.06
CA LYS A 184 19.97 -13.98 -2.55
C LYS A 184 20.98 -14.59 -3.53
N LYS A 185 20.69 -14.58 -4.85
CA LYS A 185 21.59 -15.14 -5.88
C LYS A 185 22.85 -14.33 -6.16
N ARG A 186 22.85 -13.01 -5.91
CA ARG A 186 24.01 -12.13 -6.22
C ARG A 186 25.15 -12.20 -5.19
N GLY A 187 24.92 -12.80 -4.02
CA GLY A 187 25.93 -13.04 -2.98
C GLY A 187 26.55 -11.78 -2.36
N PRO A 188 27.48 -11.93 -1.40
CA PRO A 188 28.34 -10.84 -0.96
C PRO A 188 29.29 -10.46 -2.10
N LYS A 189 29.29 -9.19 -2.52
CA LYS A 189 30.38 -8.69 -3.39
C LYS A 189 31.70 -8.88 -2.63
N PRO A 190 32.73 -9.52 -3.21
CA PRO A 190 34.05 -9.54 -2.57
C PRO A 190 34.55 -8.09 -2.46
N SER A 191 34.96 -7.69 -1.25
CA SER A 191 35.53 -6.36 -1.05
C SER A 191 36.86 -6.28 -1.78
N LEU A 192 36.93 -5.41 -2.80
CA LEU A 192 38.18 -4.99 -3.44
C LEU A 192 38.99 -4.13 -2.46
N THR A 193 39.53 -4.82 -1.47
CA THR A 193 40.24 -4.24 -0.33
C THR A 193 41.60 -3.78 -0.82
N GLN A 194 41.74 -2.46 -1.06
CA GLN A 194 43.01 -1.87 -1.46
C GLN A 194 44.10 -2.21 -0.43
N LYS A 195 45.18 -2.86 -0.86
CA LYS A 195 46.41 -2.97 -0.06
C LYS A 195 47.58 -2.35 -0.82
N ARG A 196 48.30 -1.45 -0.15
CA ARG A 196 49.33 -0.57 -0.73
C ARG A 196 50.73 -1.19 -0.64
N LYS A 197 51.56 -0.84 -1.63
CA LYS A 197 53.03 -0.57 -1.56
C LYS A 197 54.01 -1.66 -1.05
N LEU A 198 55.02 -1.91 -1.91
CA LEU A 198 56.47 -2.06 -1.63
C LEU A 198 56.89 -3.28 -0.76
N ASP A 199 58.12 -3.80 -0.81
CA ASP A 199 59.39 -3.34 -1.42
C ASP A 199 60.27 -4.55 -1.87
N GLY A 200 61.42 -4.33 -2.55
CA GLY A 200 62.53 -5.31 -2.64
C GLY A 200 63.08 -5.68 -4.04
N THR A 201 64.29 -5.21 -4.35
CA THR A 201 65.23 -5.63 -5.43
C THR A 201 66.38 -6.50 -4.88
N PRO A 202 67.37 -7.05 -5.65
CA PRO A 202 67.67 -7.01 -7.12
C PRO A 202 67.45 -8.38 -7.81
N ASP A 203 67.95 -8.78 -8.99
CA ASP A 203 68.93 -8.31 -10.01
C ASP A 203 68.46 -8.83 -11.41
N GLY A 204 68.93 -8.46 -12.61
CA GLY A 204 70.12 -7.69 -13.02
C GLY A 204 70.43 -7.75 -14.53
N ARG A 205 71.74 -7.79 -14.87
CA ARG A 205 72.33 -8.13 -16.19
C ARG A 205 71.58 -7.60 -17.43
N GLY A 206 71.62 -6.29 -17.65
CA GLY A 206 70.99 -5.64 -18.82
C GLY A 206 71.79 -5.71 -20.14
N ARG A 207 71.39 -4.89 -21.13
CA ARG A 207 72.18 -4.64 -22.35
C ARG A 207 71.91 -3.24 -22.91
N LYS A 208 72.96 -2.51 -23.33
CA LYS A 208 72.85 -1.20 -24.02
C LYS A 208 72.66 -1.39 -25.53
N LYS A 209 71.74 -0.62 -26.13
CA LYS A 209 71.86 0.10 -27.44
C LYS A 209 70.52 0.85 -27.67
N LYS A 210 70.51 2.18 -27.52
CA LYS A 210 70.82 3.22 -28.53
C LYS A 210 69.61 3.57 -29.41
N LEU A 211 69.16 4.82 -29.33
CA LEU A 211 68.25 5.42 -30.31
C LEU A 211 68.92 5.47 -31.70
N LYS A 212 68.09 5.42 -32.73
CA LYS A 212 68.16 6.33 -33.88
C LYS A 212 66.75 6.80 -34.24
N LEU A 213 66.72 7.83 -35.09
CA LEU A 213 65.55 8.43 -35.75
C LEU A 213 64.53 7.39 -36.22
#